data_AF-A0A6L3EK33-F1
#
_entry.id   AF-A0A6L3EK33-F1
#
_cell.length_a   1.000
_cell.length_b   1.000
_cell.length_c   1.000
_cell.angle_alpha   90.00
_cell.angle_beta   90.00
_cell.angle_gamma   90.00
#
_symmetry.space_group_name_H-M   'P 1'
#
loop_
_entity.id
_entity.type
_entity.pdbx_description
1 polymer ?
#
loop_
_entity_poly.entity_id
_entity_poly.type
_entity_poly.pdbx_seq_one_letter_code
_entity_poly.pdbx_strand_id
1 'polypeptide(L)' 'GVVSLDHTAAAYAMVAFLIAHVYMATMGKTPTALIKPMITGYEEIED' A
#
# COMPACT_ATOMS: atom_id res chain seq x y z
N GLY A 1 19.66 19.26 13.35
CA GLY A 1 19.86 18.06 14.18
C GLY A 1 18.60 17.24 14.26
N VAL A 2 17.58 17.73 14.95
CA VAL A 2 16.34 16.97 15.19
C VAL A 2 15.56 16.70 13.91
N VAL A 3 15.29 17.73 13.09
CA VAL A 3 14.56 17.58 11.80
C VAL A 3 15.19 16.56 10.86
N SER A 4 16.53 16.50 10.78
CA SER A 4 17.22 15.51 9.94
C SER A 4 17.04 14.08 10.45
N LEU A 5 17.05 13.88 11.77
CA LEU A 5 16.82 12.55 12.36
C LEU A 5 15.37 12.11 12.17
N ASP A 6 14.42 13.01 12.42
CA ASP A 6 12.99 12.73 12.24
C ASP A 6 12.65 12.45 10.78
N HIS A 7 13.22 13.20 9.84
CA HIS A 7 13.00 12.97 8.42
C HIS A 7 13.53 11.61 7.97
N THR A 8 14.73 11.22 8.41
CA THR A 8 15.28 9.90 8.11
C THR A 8 14.43 8.78 8.73
N ALA A 9 13.98 8.94 9.98
CA ALA A 9 13.08 7.97 10.63
C ALA A 9 11.73 7.85 9.89
N ALA A 10 11.14 8.98 9.50
CA ALA A 10 9.89 9.01 8.74
C ALA A 10 10.06 8.39 7.34
N ALA A 11 11.20 8.61 6.67
CA ALA A 11 11.50 8.00 5.38
C ALA A 11 11.52 6.46 5.48
N TYR A 12 12.18 5.91 6.51
CA TYR A 12 12.16 4.46 6.75
C TYR A 12 10.76 3.94 7.10
N ALA A 13 10.00 4.66 7.91
CA ALA A 13 8.62 4.31 8.22
C ALA A 13 7.72 4.28 6.96
N MET A 14 7.88 5.26 6.07
CA MET A 14 7.16 5.32 4.79
C MET A 14 7.50 4.16 3.87
N VAL A 15 8.78 3.76 3.79
CA VAL A 15 9.19 2.58 3.01
C VAL A 15 8.59 1.30 3.60
N ALA A 16 8.65 1.12 4.92
CA ALA A 16 8.05 -0.03 5.59
C ALA A 16 6.53 -0.08 5.37
N PHE A 17 5.86 1.07 5.44
CA PHE A 17 4.44 1.20 5.13
C PHE A 17 4.14 0.79 3.68
N LEU A 18 4.89 1.27 2.70
CA LEU A 18 4.67 0.91 1.29
C LEU A 18 4.85 -0.58 1.04
N ILE A 19 5.86 -1.21 1.62
CA ILE A 19 6.08 -2.66 1.50
C ILE A 19 4.86 -3.41 2.05
N ALA A 20 4.43 -3.08 3.27
CA ALA A 20 3.26 -3.72 3.89
C ALA A 20 1.96 -3.45 3.10
N HIS A 21 1.78 -2.22 2.61
CA HIS A 21 0.60 -1.81 1.87
C HIS A 21 0.46 -2.55 0.55
N VAL A 22 1.54 -2.61 -0.25
CA VAL A 22 1.55 -3.36 -1.51
C VAL A 22 1.38 -4.86 -1.25
N TYR A 23 1.99 -5.39 -0.20
CA TYR A 23 1.80 -6.80 0.18
C TYR A 23 0.33 -7.11 0.48
N MET A 24 -0.34 -6.30 1.33
CA MET A 24 -1.77 -6.46 1.61
C MET A 24 -2.64 -6.31 0.36
N ALA A 25 -2.32 -5.36 -0.51
CA ALA A 25 -3.03 -5.19 -1.78
C ALA A 25 -2.95 -6.41 -2.71
N THR A 26 -1.95 -7.29 -2.52
CA THR A 26 -1.81 -8.54 -3.29
C THR A 26 -2.47 -9.76 -2.63
N MET A 27 -3.04 -9.65 -1.43
CA MET A 27 -3.67 -10.78 -0.70
C MET A 27 -5.09 -11.14 -1.16
N GLY A 28 -5.55 -10.65 -2.31
CA GLY A 28 -6.87 -10.97 -2.85
C GLY A 28 -6.99 -12.39 -3.41
N LYS A 29 -8.18 -12.75 -3.93
CA LYS A 29 -8.41 -14.02 -4.66
C LYS A 29 -7.42 -14.21 -5.82
N THR A 30 -7.01 -13.11 -6.44
CA THR A 30 -5.85 -13.03 -7.33
C THR A 30 -4.98 -11.85 -6.90
N PRO A 31 -3.67 -11.83 -7.22
CA PRO A 31 -2.76 -10.76 -6.79
C PRO A 31 -3.17 -9.35 -7.23
N THR A 32 -4.03 -9.24 -8.27
CA THR A 32 -4.52 -7.98 -8.81
C THR A 32 -5.97 -7.68 -8.43
N ALA A 33 -6.65 -8.57 -7.72
CA ALA A 33 -8.08 -8.43 -7.41
C ALA A 33 -8.39 -7.15 -6.63
N LEU A 34 -7.60 -6.84 -5.60
CA LEU A 34 -7.78 -5.62 -4.81
C LEU A 34 -7.14 -4.38 -5.47
N ILE A 35 -6.20 -4.58 -6.40
CA ILE A 35 -5.51 -3.49 -7.11
C ILE A 35 -6.38 -2.94 -8.25
N LYS A 36 -7.09 -3.81 -8.97
CA LYS A 36 -7.98 -3.44 -10.07
C LYS A 36 -8.98 -2.33 -9.68
N PRO A 37 -9.77 -2.45 -8.59
CA PRO A 37 -10.72 -1.41 -8.19
C PRO A 37 -10.04 -0.10 -7.77
N MET A 38 -8.81 -0.12 -7.26
CA MET A 38 -8.06 1.12 -6.96
C MET A 38 -7.75 1.92 -8.24
N ILE A 39 -7.55 1.25 -9.38
CA ILE A 39 -7.25 1.89 -10.67
C ILE A 39 -8.54 2.24 -11.41
N THR A 40 -9.50 1.31 -11.45
CA THR A 40 -10.75 1.48 -12.21
C THR A 40 -11.80 2.31 -11.45
N GLY A 41 -11.67 2.44 -10.13
CA GLY A 41 -12.62 3.15 -9.26
C GLY A 41 -13.96 2.42 -9.04
N TYR A 42 -14.09 1.17 -9.48
CA TYR A 42 -15.29 0.35 -9.31
C TYR A 42 -14.90 -1.08 -8.96
N GLU A 43 -15.64 -1.68 -8.02
CA GLU A 43 -15.43 -3.04 -7.55
C GLU A 43 -16.47 -3.99 -8.15
N GLU A 44 -16.01 -5.11 -8.71
CA GLU A 44 -16.89 -6.18 -9.17
C GLU A 44 -17.34 -6.98 -7.94
N ILE A 45 -18.57 -6.77 -7.52
CA ILE A 45 -19.22 -7.56 -6.47
C ILE A 45 -19.77 -8.82 -7.16
N GLU A 46 -19.31 -10.00 -6.76
CA GLU A 46 -20.00 -11.25 -7.12
C GLU A 46 -21.38 -11.24 -6.46
N ASP A 47 -22.44 -11.39 -7.25
CA ASP A 47 -23.83 -11.50 -6.78
C ASP A 47 -24.06 -12.71 -5.85
#